data_AF-A0A5L8LNY4-F1
#
_entry.id   AF-A0A5L8LNY4-F1
#
_cell.length_a   1.000
_cell.length_b   1.000
_cell.length_c   1.000
_cell.angle_alpha   90.00
_cell.angle_beta   90.00
_cell.angle_gamma   90.00
#
_symmetry.space_group_name_H-M   'P 1'
#
loop_
_entity.id
_entity.type
_entity.pdbx_description
1 polymer ?
#
loop_
_entity_poly.entity_id
_entity_poly.type
_entity_poly.pdbx_seq_one_letter_code
_entity_poly.pdbx_strand_id
1 'polypeptide(L)'
;MFRIFFVFLLFCFSVLANAEVKKFDQNFLTSNSEEKLQLHQQLKSLYIQSVINDNNEEKNEILKRLIISSNSLGFDDKAYVQELKESGVSEEEISRLKNALKVIQDQKIKKEQTKIETNTTSPINKKEDKKEDKKEDKKVPVQKELFVLDVKKLDNGILLDLSEKISQKDIKNFTLKGDKNFRYVADFDGILKGPKRTFEFKDFDIIVSQFNPTSMRLVLSSKKELKIKIELKDQSLFMGLEKVEKKEEPKPIVKKQNEVKKTEVKKEVVKNEPLYILKSSKDKNGVNLKLNNDIDIEDIKINSFKDGKTYRSIVSFEAILEGDRKKIDINKNQSITIVQFNKTTVRVVLNSTSDFKTNLDLDDEELFIGFEKKAKKTPVKTTSKTTKTTIKKSGKIIVIDPGHGGKDPGTLGDKGVREKDVVLSVALKLGNELKKRGYRIYYTRSTDKFINLRDRTSMANEKMADLFISIHANAAPNKQRAKTLQGIETFFLSPARSERSKKAAELENQSDFEEMNFFSKQTFLNFLNREKIVASNKLAIDVQKKILSNVRKKYKVVDGGVREAPFWVLVGAQMPAILIETGYISHPNERNRLTNKNFQELLAIGIANGIESYFYKNQ
;
A
#
# COMPACT_ATOMS: atom_id res chain seq x y z
N MET A 1 -32.61 -6.27 30.22
CA MET A 1 -32.72 -5.74 28.85
C MET A 1 -31.44 -6.12 28.08
N PHE A 2 -31.26 -7.43 27.85
CA PHE A 2 -30.08 -8.05 27.24
C PHE A 2 -30.57 -8.86 26.03
N ARG A 3 -30.04 -8.58 24.83
CA ARG A 3 -30.06 -9.36 23.57
C ARG A 3 -29.77 -8.34 22.43
N ILE A 4 -28.77 -8.44 21.56
CA ILE A 4 -27.76 -9.43 21.21
C ILE A 4 -26.53 -8.65 20.73
N PHE A 5 -25.35 -8.99 21.26
CA PHE A 5 -24.05 -8.63 20.71
C PHE A 5 -23.78 -9.63 19.56
N PHE A 6 -23.60 -9.19 18.32
CA PHE A 6 -23.06 -10.06 17.27
C PHE A 6 -21.62 -9.64 16.94
N VAL A 7 -20.75 -10.61 17.14
CA VAL A 7 -19.29 -10.52 17.23
C VAL A 7 -18.66 -10.53 15.84
N PHE A 8 -17.67 -9.66 15.67
CA PHE A 8 -16.67 -9.66 14.62
C PHE A 8 -15.91 -11.00 14.61
N LEU A 9 -16.07 -11.83 13.58
CA LEU A 9 -15.21 -12.99 13.34
C LEU A 9 -15.02 -13.16 11.83
N LEU A 10 -13.83 -12.85 11.34
CA LEU A 10 -13.45 -13.01 9.93
C LEU A 10 -12.52 -14.23 9.81
N PHE A 11 -13.14 -15.33 9.36
CA PHE A 11 -12.62 -16.44 8.54
C PHE A 11 -11.53 -17.41 9.02
N CYS A 12 -11.95 -18.68 9.10
CA CYS A 12 -11.19 -19.83 8.61
C CYS A 12 -12.15 -20.93 8.13
N PHE A 13 -11.76 -21.62 7.06
CA PHE A 13 -12.25 -22.89 6.48
C PHE A 13 -13.23 -22.86 5.30
N SER A 14 -12.72 -23.42 4.19
CA SER A 14 -13.40 -24.00 3.02
C SER A 14 -14.30 -25.21 3.34
N VAL A 15 -14.76 -25.34 4.59
CA VAL A 15 -15.78 -26.33 5.02
C VAL A 15 -16.96 -25.61 5.71
N LEU A 16 -16.90 -24.29 5.90
CA LEU A 16 -17.93 -23.49 6.57
C LEU A 16 -18.83 -22.67 5.63
N ALA A 17 -18.57 -22.65 4.32
CA ALA A 17 -19.39 -21.90 3.35
C ALA A 17 -20.88 -22.30 3.45
N ASN A 18 -21.20 -23.59 3.56
CA ASN A 18 -22.59 -24.05 3.70
C ASN A 18 -23.26 -23.63 5.02
N ALA A 19 -22.50 -23.36 6.09
CA ALA A 19 -23.04 -22.92 7.38
C ALA A 19 -23.22 -21.40 7.47
N GLU A 20 -22.35 -20.62 6.81
CA GLU A 20 -22.48 -19.15 6.72
C GLU A 20 -23.56 -18.74 5.71
N VAL A 21 -23.68 -19.46 4.61
CA VAL A 21 -24.70 -19.27 3.58
C VAL A 21 -26.12 -19.57 4.12
N LYS A 22 -26.28 -20.60 4.97
CA LYS A 22 -27.55 -20.87 5.68
C LYS A 22 -27.89 -19.82 6.75
N LYS A 23 -26.88 -19.18 7.36
CA LYS A 23 -27.09 -18.08 8.32
C LYS A 23 -27.47 -16.78 7.62
N PHE A 24 -27.01 -16.56 6.38
CA PHE A 24 -27.38 -15.40 5.57
C PHE A 24 -28.90 -15.30 5.38
N ASP A 25 -29.55 -16.38 4.95
CA ASP A 25 -30.98 -16.36 4.61
C ASP A 25 -31.83 -15.98 5.84
N GLN A 26 -31.49 -16.50 7.02
CA GLN A 26 -32.19 -16.17 8.27
C GLN A 26 -31.94 -14.73 8.72
N ASN A 27 -30.69 -14.28 8.71
CA ASN A 27 -30.31 -12.94 9.17
C ASN A 27 -30.86 -11.85 8.24
N PHE A 28 -30.76 -12.05 6.92
CA PHE A 28 -31.21 -11.08 5.92
C PHE A 28 -32.71 -10.80 6.01
N LEU A 29 -33.53 -11.83 6.26
CA LEU A 29 -34.99 -11.69 6.36
C LEU A 29 -35.44 -10.94 7.62
N THR A 30 -34.68 -11.04 8.72
CA THR A 30 -35.01 -10.41 10.00
C THR A 30 -34.39 -9.02 10.18
N SER A 31 -33.48 -8.63 9.29
CA SER A 31 -32.69 -7.41 9.39
C SER A 31 -33.40 -6.16 8.86
N ASN A 32 -33.03 -5.01 9.42
CA ASN A 32 -33.44 -3.70 8.91
C ASN A 32 -32.71 -3.35 7.59
N SER A 33 -33.09 -2.24 6.94
CA SER A 33 -32.56 -1.85 5.63
C SER A 33 -31.03 -1.62 5.63
N GLU A 34 -30.46 -1.08 6.70
CA GLU A 34 -29.01 -0.86 6.81
C GLU A 34 -28.25 -2.18 6.99
N GLU A 35 -28.76 -3.08 7.82
CA GLU A 35 -28.19 -4.42 8.01
C GLU A 35 -28.30 -5.29 6.75
N LYS A 36 -29.43 -5.23 6.03
CA LYS A 36 -29.59 -5.89 4.73
C LYS A 36 -28.57 -5.40 3.71
N LEU A 37 -28.31 -4.09 3.69
CA LEU A 37 -27.26 -3.53 2.83
C LEU A 37 -25.88 -4.07 3.21
N GLN A 38 -25.55 -4.18 4.50
CA GLN A 38 -24.27 -4.75 4.96
C GLN A 38 -24.11 -6.22 4.55
N LEU A 39 -25.15 -7.03 4.78
CA LEU A 39 -25.19 -8.44 4.38
C LEU A 39 -25.05 -8.60 2.86
N HIS A 40 -25.69 -7.73 2.06
CA HIS A 40 -25.54 -7.73 0.60
C HIS A 40 -24.09 -7.43 0.16
N GLN A 41 -23.39 -6.51 0.81
CA GLN A 41 -21.97 -6.22 0.52
C GLN A 41 -21.06 -7.39 0.90
N GLN A 42 -21.40 -8.13 1.97
CA GLN A 42 -20.67 -9.35 2.35
C GLN A 42 -20.80 -10.45 1.29
N LEU A 43 -22.01 -10.68 0.75
CA LEU A 43 -22.20 -11.63 -0.36
C LEU A 43 -21.39 -11.27 -1.60
N LYS A 44 -21.31 -9.98 -1.98
CA LYS A 44 -20.48 -9.55 -3.11
C LYS A 44 -19.01 -9.89 -2.90
N SER A 45 -18.54 -9.82 -1.65
CA SER A 45 -17.16 -10.15 -1.29
C SER A 45 -16.89 -11.65 -1.39
N LEU A 46 -17.83 -12.49 -0.93
CA LEU A 46 -17.74 -13.95 -1.05
C LEU A 46 -17.81 -14.41 -2.51
N TYR A 47 -18.67 -13.79 -3.32
CA TYR A 47 -18.78 -14.11 -4.76
C TYR A 47 -17.43 -13.91 -5.46
N ILE A 48 -16.71 -12.83 -5.18
CA ILE A 48 -15.38 -12.60 -5.77
C ILE A 48 -14.37 -13.63 -5.30
N GLN A 49 -14.39 -14.03 -4.02
CA GLN A 49 -13.52 -15.08 -3.52
C GLN A 49 -13.78 -16.42 -4.22
N SER A 50 -15.05 -16.76 -4.45
CA SER A 50 -15.43 -17.99 -5.16
C SER A 50 -14.92 -18.00 -6.61
N VAL A 51 -14.91 -16.85 -7.30
CA VAL A 51 -14.35 -16.70 -8.65
C VAL A 51 -12.81 -16.82 -8.64
N ILE A 52 -12.13 -16.21 -7.66
CA ILE A 52 -10.67 -16.29 -7.53
C ILE A 52 -10.19 -17.71 -7.23
N ASN A 53 -10.96 -18.45 -6.43
CA ASN A 53 -10.65 -19.81 -6.03
C ASN A 53 -11.14 -20.86 -7.05
N ASP A 54 -11.74 -20.43 -8.16
CA ASP A 54 -12.32 -21.29 -9.21
C ASP A 54 -13.36 -22.31 -8.67
N ASN A 55 -14.11 -21.92 -7.63
CA ASN A 55 -15.09 -22.75 -6.95
C ASN A 55 -16.51 -22.49 -7.47
N ASN A 56 -16.90 -23.19 -8.54
CA ASN A 56 -18.17 -22.97 -9.24
C ASN A 56 -19.42 -23.33 -8.42
N GLU A 57 -19.34 -24.28 -7.48
CA GLU A 57 -20.48 -24.68 -6.64
C GLU A 57 -20.81 -23.57 -5.63
N GLU A 58 -19.79 -23.03 -4.97
CA GLU A 58 -19.91 -21.92 -4.02
C GLU A 58 -20.36 -20.63 -4.72
N LYS A 59 -19.80 -20.36 -5.90
CA LYS A 59 -20.18 -19.23 -6.76
C LYS A 59 -21.68 -19.22 -7.07
N ASN A 60 -22.25 -20.36 -7.46
CA ASN A 60 -23.66 -20.48 -7.81
C ASN A 60 -24.57 -20.24 -6.60
N GLU A 61 -24.22 -20.76 -5.42
CA GLU A 61 -25.00 -20.53 -4.20
C GLU A 61 -24.97 -19.07 -3.72
N ILE A 62 -23.87 -18.36 -3.96
CA ILE A 62 -23.77 -16.93 -3.66
C ILE A 62 -24.55 -16.09 -4.67
N LEU A 63 -24.50 -16.43 -5.97
CA LEU A 63 -25.26 -15.77 -7.03
C LEU A 63 -26.77 -15.79 -6.76
N LYS A 64 -27.31 -16.95 -6.33
CA LYS A 64 -28.73 -17.08 -5.93
C LYS A 64 -29.14 -16.05 -4.86
N ARG A 65 -28.27 -15.79 -3.89
CA ARG A 65 -28.53 -14.87 -2.75
C ARG A 65 -28.27 -13.41 -3.08
N LEU A 66 -27.35 -13.14 -4.02
CA LEU A 66 -27.17 -11.81 -4.60
C LEU A 66 -28.42 -11.38 -5.37
N ILE A 67 -29.06 -12.29 -6.11
CA ILE A 67 -30.33 -12.02 -6.80
C ILE A 67 -31.43 -11.67 -5.78
N ILE A 68 -31.59 -12.48 -4.72
CA ILE A 68 -32.59 -12.24 -3.67
C ILE A 68 -32.34 -10.88 -2.98
N SER A 69 -31.10 -10.61 -2.58
CA SER A 69 -30.77 -9.39 -1.84
C SER A 69 -30.79 -8.13 -2.70
N SER A 70 -30.37 -8.19 -3.98
CA SER A 70 -30.54 -7.10 -4.94
C SER A 70 -32.01 -6.76 -5.14
N ASN A 71 -32.88 -7.77 -5.31
CA ASN A 71 -34.31 -7.56 -5.46
C ASN A 71 -34.93 -6.90 -4.21
N SER A 72 -34.55 -7.34 -3.00
CA SER A 72 -35.03 -6.73 -1.74
C SER A 72 -34.60 -5.27 -1.55
N LEU A 73 -33.46 -4.86 -2.12
CA LEU A 73 -32.86 -3.54 -1.92
C LEU A 73 -33.08 -2.60 -3.12
N GLY A 74 -33.72 -3.08 -4.19
CA GLY A 74 -33.94 -2.32 -5.43
C GLY A 74 -32.67 -2.12 -6.27
N PHE A 75 -31.68 -3.01 -6.15
CA PHE A 75 -30.47 -3.01 -6.97
C PHE A 75 -30.66 -3.84 -8.24
N ASP A 76 -29.88 -3.52 -9.29
CA ASP A 76 -29.87 -4.34 -10.51
C ASP A 76 -29.30 -5.74 -10.22
N ASP A 77 -29.97 -6.75 -10.73
CA ASP A 77 -29.64 -8.17 -10.60
C ASP A 77 -29.37 -8.86 -11.94
N LYS A 78 -29.48 -8.15 -13.07
CA LYS A 78 -29.38 -8.73 -14.43
C LYS A 78 -28.07 -9.48 -14.67
N ALA A 79 -26.95 -8.93 -14.22
CA ALA A 79 -25.64 -9.56 -14.38
C ALA A 79 -25.55 -10.89 -13.62
N TYR A 80 -26.03 -10.92 -12.36
CA TYR A 80 -26.04 -12.14 -11.54
C TYR A 80 -27.00 -13.20 -12.12
N VAL A 81 -28.14 -12.75 -12.65
CA VAL A 81 -29.11 -13.61 -13.33
C VAL A 81 -28.52 -14.22 -14.59
N GLN A 82 -27.86 -13.43 -15.42
CA GLN A 82 -27.24 -13.89 -16.67
C GLN A 82 -26.18 -14.96 -16.40
N GLU A 83 -25.29 -14.68 -15.44
CA GLU A 83 -24.23 -15.61 -15.08
C GLU A 83 -24.74 -16.91 -14.44
N LEU A 84 -25.82 -16.83 -13.63
CA LEU A 84 -26.43 -18.02 -13.05
C LEU A 84 -27.11 -18.90 -14.11
N LYS A 85 -27.64 -18.32 -15.21
CA LYS A 85 -28.15 -19.07 -16.38
C LYS A 85 -27.04 -19.78 -17.13
N GLU A 86 -25.89 -19.12 -17.28
CA GLU A 86 -24.71 -19.70 -17.93
C GLU A 86 -24.18 -20.91 -17.15
N SER A 87 -24.41 -20.96 -15.83
CA SER A 87 -24.16 -22.11 -14.97
C SER A 87 -25.20 -23.24 -15.08
N GLY A 88 -26.22 -23.12 -15.94
CA GLY A 88 -27.22 -24.15 -16.19
C GLY A 88 -28.47 -24.12 -15.30
N VAL A 89 -28.70 -23.06 -14.53
CA VAL A 89 -29.91 -22.89 -13.70
C VAL A 89 -31.09 -22.40 -14.54
N SER A 90 -32.28 -22.98 -14.36
CA SER A 90 -33.46 -22.67 -15.19
C SER A 90 -34.07 -21.29 -14.90
N GLU A 91 -34.68 -20.69 -15.93
CA GLU A 91 -35.44 -19.42 -15.82
C GLU A 91 -36.55 -19.49 -14.75
N GLU A 92 -37.16 -20.65 -14.59
CA GLU A 92 -38.20 -20.91 -13.61
C GLU A 92 -37.65 -20.83 -12.17
N GLU A 93 -36.46 -21.38 -11.93
CA GLU A 93 -35.79 -21.31 -10.64
C GLU A 93 -35.36 -19.86 -10.32
N ILE A 94 -34.86 -19.13 -11.31
CA ILE A 94 -34.50 -17.71 -11.18
C ILE A 94 -35.73 -16.84 -10.89
N SER A 95 -36.86 -17.10 -11.57
CA SER A 95 -38.13 -16.42 -11.30
C SER A 95 -38.63 -16.69 -9.87
N ARG A 96 -38.45 -17.92 -9.35
CA ARG A 96 -38.76 -18.24 -7.95
C ARG A 96 -37.87 -17.50 -6.97
N LEU A 97 -36.58 -17.33 -7.25
CA LEU A 97 -35.65 -16.56 -6.41
C LEU A 97 -36.06 -15.09 -6.31
N LYS A 98 -36.44 -14.46 -7.43
CA LYS A 98 -36.95 -13.07 -7.46
C LYS A 98 -38.25 -12.91 -6.67
N ASN A 99 -39.08 -13.95 -6.62
CA ASN A 99 -40.36 -13.96 -5.90
C ASN A 99 -40.28 -14.50 -4.46
N ALA A 100 -39.12 -14.99 -4.01
CA ALA A 100 -38.95 -15.63 -2.71
C ALA A 100 -39.32 -14.71 -1.52
N LEU A 101 -39.17 -13.39 -1.67
CA LEU A 101 -39.56 -12.41 -0.66
C LEU A 101 -41.08 -12.23 -0.52
N LYS A 102 -41.86 -12.39 -1.59
CA LYS A 102 -43.34 -12.36 -1.54
C LYS A 102 -43.90 -13.55 -0.74
N VAL A 103 -43.34 -14.74 -0.96
CA VAL A 103 -43.78 -15.98 -0.28
C VAL A 103 -43.51 -15.95 1.23
N ILE A 104 -42.41 -15.30 1.64
CA ILE A 104 -42.02 -15.21 3.06
C ILE A 104 -42.84 -14.13 3.80
N GLN A 105 -43.29 -13.09 3.11
CA GLN A 105 -44.18 -12.07 3.67
C GLN A 105 -45.60 -12.62 3.92
N ASP A 106 -46.09 -13.49 3.04
CA ASP A 106 -47.38 -14.19 3.20
C ASP A 106 -47.38 -15.21 4.36
N GLN A 107 -46.23 -15.81 4.67
CA GLN A 107 -46.08 -16.70 5.83
C GLN A 107 -46.09 -15.94 7.17
N LYS A 108 -45.77 -14.64 7.18
CA LYS A 108 -45.82 -13.79 8.37
C LYS A 108 -47.25 -13.35 8.70
N ILE A 109 -48.06 -13.08 7.67
CA ILE A 109 -49.49 -12.76 7.80
C ILE A 109 -50.28 -13.95 8.36
N LYS A 110 -49.95 -15.18 7.96
CA LYS A 110 -50.58 -16.39 8.54
C LYS A 110 -50.23 -16.63 10.01
N LYS A 111 -49.05 -16.20 10.49
CA LYS A 111 -48.66 -16.35 11.90
C LYS A 111 -49.25 -15.28 12.82
N GLU A 112 -49.52 -14.08 12.29
CA GLU A 112 -50.22 -13.02 13.04
C GLU A 112 -51.73 -13.28 13.16
N GLN A 113 -52.36 -13.95 12.18
CA GLN A 113 -53.77 -14.36 12.29
C GLN A 113 -53.99 -15.45 13.36
N THR A 114 -53.04 -16.35 13.59
CA THR A 114 -53.12 -17.35 14.69
C THR A 114 -52.82 -16.80 16.09
N LYS A 115 -52.45 -15.52 16.24
CA LYS A 115 -52.15 -14.92 17.56
C LYS A 115 -53.27 -14.02 18.10
N ILE A 116 -54.38 -13.88 17.38
CA ILE A 116 -55.52 -13.05 17.79
C ILE A 116 -56.53 -13.83 18.66
N GLU A 117 -56.44 -15.17 18.75
CA GLU A 117 -57.46 -15.97 19.44
C GLU A 117 -57.20 -16.36 20.91
N THR A 118 -56.11 -15.94 21.54
CA THR A 118 -55.92 -16.26 22.97
C THR A 118 -55.34 -15.10 23.76
N ASN A 119 -56.22 -14.19 24.17
CA ASN A 119 -56.02 -13.30 25.31
C ASN A 119 -57.28 -13.29 26.19
N THR A 120 -57.25 -14.05 27.28
CA THR A 120 -58.01 -13.84 28.54
C THR A 120 -57.18 -14.56 29.60
N THR A 121 -56.59 -13.96 30.63
CA THR A 121 -57.16 -13.08 31.66
C THR A 121 -56.06 -12.34 32.46
N SER A 122 -56.39 -11.13 32.93
CA SER A 122 -55.62 -10.19 33.79
C SER A 122 -55.55 -10.63 35.29
N PRO A 123 -55.16 -9.76 36.28
CA PRO A 123 -53.92 -8.98 36.51
C PRO A 123 -53.38 -9.09 37.98
N ILE A 124 -52.30 -8.34 38.34
CA ILE A 124 -52.12 -7.48 39.56
C ILE A 124 -50.65 -7.39 40.09
N ASN A 125 -50.15 -6.14 40.24
CA ASN A 125 -49.13 -5.53 41.16
C ASN A 125 -47.76 -6.23 41.43
N LYS A 126 -46.62 -5.56 41.68
CA LYS A 126 -46.33 -4.43 42.59
C LYS A 126 -44.84 -4.03 42.45
N LYS A 127 -44.60 -2.72 42.56
CA LYS A 127 -43.50 -1.94 43.20
C LYS A 127 -42.00 -2.23 42.97
N GLU A 128 -41.33 -1.08 42.86
CA GLU A 128 -39.89 -0.77 42.83
C GLU A 128 -39.12 -1.26 44.07
N ASP A 129 -37.82 -1.52 43.88
CA ASP A 129 -36.80 -1.06 44.84
C ASP A 129 -35.42 -0.89 44.18
N LYS A 130 -34.77 0.24 44.51
CA LYS A 130 -33.39 0.60 44.15
C LYS A 130 -32.41 -0.04 45.13
N LYS A 131 -31.28 -0.57 44.66
CA LYS A 131 -30.02 -0.62 45.43
C LYS A 131 -28.79 -0.38 44.57
N GLU A 132 -27.87 0.36 45.18
CA GLU A 132 -26.69 1.05 44.67
C GLU A 132 -25.57 0.12 44.20
N ASP A 133 -24.92 0.51 43.11
CA ASP A 133 -23.67 -0.06 42.60
C ASP A 133 -22.47 0.31 43.49
N LYS A 134 -21.79 -0.71 44.03
CA LYS A 134 -20.40 -0.60 44.46
C LYS A 134 -19.49 -0.93 43.28
N LYS A 135 -18.65 0.05 42.90
CA LYS A 135 -17.53 -0.12 41.97
C LYS A 135 -16.48 -1.06 42.57
N GLU A 136 -16.20 -2.17 41.88
CA GLU A 136 -14.92 -2.87 41.96
C GLU A 136 -14.27 -2.83 40.58
N ASP A 137 -13.10 -2.20 40.51
CA ASP A 137 -12.22 -2.18 39.34
C ASP A 137 -11.71 -3.59 39.03
N LYS A 138 -12.35 -4.28 38.08
CA LYS A 138 -11.73 -5.43 37.41
C LYS A 138 -10.90 -4.94 36.24
N LYS A 139 -9.59 -4.89 36.44
CA LYS A 139 -8.59 -4.79 35.36
C LYS A 139 -8.87 -5.86 34.30
N VAL A 140 -9.17 -5.40 33.08
CA VAL A 140 -9.25 -6.24 31.89
C VAL A 140 -7.86 -6.87 31.66
N PRO A 141 -7.74 -8.19 31.50
CA PRO A 141 -6.46 -8.80 31.16
C PRO A 141 -6.08 -8.38 29.74
N VAL A 142 -4.91 -7.75 29.60
CA VAL A 142 -4.29 -7.46 28.31
C VAL A 142 -4.02 -8.80 27.62
N GLN A 143 -4.68 -9.03 26.48
CA GLN A 143 -4.42 -10.19 25.65
C GLN A 143 -3.00 -10.02 25.08
N LYS A 144 -2.06 -10.84 25.53
CA LYS A 144 -0.67 -10.82 25.06
C LYS A 144 -0.62 -11.44 23.67
N GLU A 145 -0.19 -10.65 22.69
CA GLU A 145 0.00 -11.09 21.31
C GLU A 145 1.27 -11.96 21.21
N LEU A 146 1.15 -13.16 20.63
CA LEU A 146 2.29 -14.05 20.38
C LEU A 146 3.06 -13.58 19.14
N PHE A 147 4.35 -13.32 19.26
CA PHE A 147 5.23 -12.95 18.16
C PHE A 147 6.26 -14.04 17.87
N VAL A 148 6.55 -14.26 16.59
CA VAL A 148 7.75 -15.00 16.17
C VAL A 148 8.91 -14.01 16.12
N LEU A 149 9.84 -14.17 17.05
CA LEU A 149 10.97 -13.28 17.27
C LEU A 149 12.10 -13.57 16.27
N ASP A 150 12.36 -14.84 16.01
CA ASP A 150 13.37 -15.30 15.06
C ASP A 150 13.02 -16.66 14.45
N VAL A 151 13.65 -16.99 13.31
CA VAL A 151 13.52 -18.28 12.64
C VAL A 151 14.91 -18.76 12.23
N LYS A 152 15.40 -19.82 12.88
CA LYS A 152 16.71 -20.42 12.64
C LYS A 152 16.60 -21.62 11.71
N LYS A 153 17.45 -21.68 10.69
CA LYS A 153 17.61 -22.87 9.84
C LYS A 153 18.52 -23.88 10.56
N LEU A 154 18.06 -25.12 10.70
CA LEU A 154 18.83 -26.27 11.20
C LEU A 154 19.10 -27.23 10.03
N ASP A 155 19.93 -28.25 10.23
CA ASP A 155 20.24 -29.21 9.15
C ASP A 155 19.02 -30.00 8.65
N ASN A 156 18.05 -30.25 9.54
CA ASN A 156 16.88 -31.08 9.28
C ASN A 156 15.55 -30.31 9.30
N GLY A 157 15.56 -28.98 9.41
CA GLY A 157 14.33 -28.19 9.51
C GLY A 157 14.55 -26.75 9.95
N ILE A 158 13.52 -26.13 10.50
CA ILE A 158 13.58 -24.79 11.09
C ILE A 158 13.15 -24.81 12.55
N LEU A 159 13.69 -23.88 13.33
CA LEU A 159 13.31 -23.61 14.71
C LEU A 159 12.85 -22.15 14.84
N LEU A 160 11.61 -21.95 15.26
CA LEU A 160 11.04 -20.64 15.52
C LEU A 160 11.23 -20.30 16.99
N ASP A 161 11.72 -19.10 17.28
CA ASP A 161 11.75 -18.53 18.63
C ASP A 161 10.50 -17.68 18.84
N LEU A 162 9.69 -18.02 19.83
CA LEU A 162 8.40 -17.40 20.14
C LEU A 162 8.54 -16.45 21.34
N SER A 163 7.72 -15.39 21.38
CA SER A 163 7.71 -14.46 22.50
C SER A 163 7.09 -15.05 23.76
N GLU A 164 6.21 -16.05 23.61
CA GLU A 164 5.54 -16.75 24.71
C GLU A 164 5.43 -18.27 24.40
N LYS A 165 5.18 -19.07 25.43
CA LYS A 165 5.00 -20.51 25.30
C LYS A 165 3.59 -20.82 24.80
N ILE A 166 3.48 -21.69 23.79
CA ILE A 166 2.19 -22.20 23.27
C ILE A 166 2.00 -23.68 23.61
N SER A 167 0.76 -24.16 23.53
CA SER A 167 0.41 -25.57 23.72
C SER A 167 0.36 -26.31 22.39
N GLN A 168 0.60 -27.62 22.41
CA GLN A 168 0.48 -28.45 21.21
C GLN A 168 -0.95 -28.42 20.62
N LYS A 169 -1.97 -28.15 21.45
CA LYS A 169 -3.36 -28.01 21.02
C LYS A 169 -3.63 -26.74 20.19
N ASP A 170 -2.75 -25.76 20.28
CA ASP A 170 -2.88 -24.48 19.56
C ASP A 170 -2.33 -24.57 18.12
N ILE A 171 -1.70 -25.70 17.77
CA ILE A 171 -1.15 -25.97 16.45
C ILE A 171 -2.10 -26.88 15.68
N LYS A 172 -2.68 -26.36 14.60
CA LYS A 172 -3.49 -27.12 13.65
C LYS A 172 -2.60 -27.58 12.50
N ASN A 173 -2.42 -28.88 12.32
CA ASN A 173 -1.61 -29.41 11.24
C ASN A 173 -2.39 -30.38 10.34
N PHE A 174 -2.03 -30.41 9.06
CA PHE A 174 -2.61 -31.32 8.07
C PHE A 174 -1.64 -31.55 6.90
N THR A 175 -1.84 -32.62 6.14
CA THR A 175 -1.01 -32.99 4.99
C THR A 175 -1.83 -32.98 3.72
N LEU A 176 -1.32 -32.34 2.67
CA LEU A 176 -1.87 -32.38 1.31
C LEU A 176 -0.99 -33.30 0.46
N LYS A 177 -1.59 -34.37 -0.07
CA LYS A 177 -0.93 -35.36 -0.93
C LYS A 177 -1.38 -35.14 -2.38
N GLY A 178 -0.44 -34.88 -3.28
CA GLY A 178 -0.66 -34.90 -4.74
C GLY A 178 0.34 -35.85 -5.42
N ASP A 179 0.09 -36.18 -6.69
CA ASP A 179 0.76 -37.27 -7.42
C ASP A 179 2.30 -37.28 -7.37
N LYS A 180 2.94 -36.10 -7.20
CA LYS A 180 4.40 -35.93 -6.99
C LYS A 180 4.77 -34.76 -6.06
N ASN A 181 3.81 -34.27 -5.27
CA ASN A 181 4.00 -33.09 -4.41
C ASN A 181 3.29 -33.31 -3.08
N PHE A 182 4.06 -33.29 -1.99
CA PHE A 182 3.58 -33.42 -0.62
C PHE A 182 3.76 -32.09 0.08
N ARG A 183 2.69 -31.57 0.70
CA ARG A 183 2.75 -30.37 1.53
C ARG A 183 2.28 -30.67 2.95
N TYR A 184 3.11 -30.36 3.93
CA TYR A 184 2.80 -30.48 5.34
C TYR A 184 2.59 -29.07 5.89
N VAL A 185 1.40 -28.81 6.42
CA VAL A 185 0.98 -27.48 6.85
C VAL A 185 0.80 -27.48 8.36
N ALA A 186 1.30 -26.45 9.03
CA ALA A 186 1.02 -26.17 10.43
C ALA A 186 0.63 -24.71 10.64
N ASP A 187 -0.53 -24.49 11.24
CA ASP A 187 -1.08 -23.19 11.56
C ASP A 187 -1.18 -23.01 13.07
N PHE A 188 -0.82 -21.81 13.56
CA PHE A 188 -1.01 -21.43 14.96
C PHE A 188 -1.19 -19.92 15.08
N ASP A 189 -1.83 -19.46 16.16
CA ASP A 189 -2.05 -18.04 16.38
C ASP A 189 -0.73 -17.33 16.69
N GLY A 190 -0.42 -16.26 15.95
CA GLY A 190 0.83 -15.50 16.10
C GLY A 190 1.03 -14.44 15.01
N ILE A 191 1.97 -13.54 15.26
CA ILE A 191 2.35 -12.46 14.34
C ILE A 191 3.80 -12.65 13.89
N LEU A 192 4.02 -12.73 12.58
CA LEU A 192 5.35 -12.82 11.98
C LEU A 192 5.99 -11.42 11.94
N LYS A 193 7.12 -11.25 12.65
CA LYS A 193 7.90 -10.03 12.57
C LYS A 193 8.74 -10.00 11.28
N GLY A 194 8.17 -9.41 10.23
CA GLY A 194 8.84 -9.20 8.95
C GLY A 194 8.17 -9.93 7.78
N PRO A 195 8.81 -9.95 6.60
CA PRO A 195 8.23 -10.58 5.42
C PRO A 195 8.21 -12.11 5.54
N LYS A 196 7.44 -12.75 4.65
CA LYS A 196 7.49 -14.19 4.41
C LYS A 196 8.95 -14.63 4.21
N ARG A 197 9.33 -15.75 4.83
CA ARG A 197 10.67 -16.35 4.70
C ARG A 197 10.56 -17.73 4.09
N THR A 198 11.48 -18.07 3.18
CA THR A 198 11.59 -19.40 2.55
C THR A 198 12.94 -20.00 2.92
N PHE A 199 12.95 -21.26 3.35
CA PHE A 199 14.13 -22.01 3.73
C PHE A 199 14.25 -23.25 2.84
N GLU A 200 15.25 -23.26 1.97
CA GLU A 200 15.45 -24.35 1.01
C GLU A 200 16.36 -25.45 1.58
N PHE A 201 15.97 -26.71 1.42
CA PHE A 201 16.73 -27.90 1.75
C PHE A 201 16.87 -28.79 0.51
N LYS A 202 17.73 -29.81 0.59
CA LYS A 202 18.02 -30.70 -0.55
C LYS A 202 16.76 -31.39 -1.10
N ASP A 203 15.87 -31.84 -0.20
CA ASP A 203 14.72 -32.69 -0.55
C ASP A 203 13.36 -31.99 -0.32
N PHE A 204 13.35 -30.80 0.28
CA PHE A 204 12.15 -30.06 0.66
C PHE A 204 12.44 -28.57 0.87
N ASP A 205 11.40 -27.73 0.92
CA ASP A 205 11.48 -26.33 1.32
C ASP A 205 10.48 -26.04 2.44
N ILE A 206 10.81 -25.12 3.34
CA ILE A 206 9.89 -24.65 4.40
C ILE A 206 9.62 -23.16 4.21
N ILE A 207 8.34 -22.81 4.13
CA ILE A 207 7.86 -21.43 4.07
C ILE A 207 7.25 -21.06 5.41
N VAL A 208 7.64 -19.88 5.92
CA VAL A 208 7.04 -19.24 7.09
C VAL A 208 6.35 -17.96 6.64
N SER A 209 5.04 -17.85 6.86
CA SER A 209 4.26 -16.69 6.42
C SER A 209 3.10 -16.36 7.35
N GLN A 210 2.67 -15.10 7.35
CA GLN A 210 1.40 -14.71 7.95
C GLN A 210 0.25 -15.23 7.08
N PHE A 211 -0.64 -16.05 7.64
CA PHE A 211 -1.78 -16.62 6.90
C PHE A 211 -3.00 -15.70 6.92
N ASN A 212 -3.30 -15.15 8.10
CA ASN A 212 -4.28 -14.09 8.30
C ASN A 212 -3.79 -13.17 9.46
N PRO A 213 -4.50 -12.08 9.82
CA PRO A 213 -3.99 -11.11 10.81
C PRO A 213 -3.62 -11.68 12.19
N THR A 214 -4.14 -12.85 12.56
CA THR A 214 -3.93 -13.45 13.89
C THR A 214 -3.22 -14.81 13.84
N SER A 215 -3.05 -15.43 12.67
CA SER A 215 -2.47 -16.76 12.53
C SER A 215 -1.33 -16.82 11.52
N MET A 216 -0.31 -17.60 11.87
CA MET A 216 0.84 -17.93 11.04
C MET A 216 0.68 -19.30 10.43
N ARG A 217 1.32 -19.49 9.27
CA ARG A 217 1.38 -20.76 8.57
C ARG A 217 2.82 -21.14 8.24
N LEU A 218 3.17 -22.37 8.60
CA LEU A 218 4.36 -23.08 8.18
C LEU A 218 3.98 -24.10 7.11
N VAL A 219 4.64 -24.06 5.95
CA VAL A 219 4.41 -25.02 4.86
C VAL A 219 5.73 -25.68 4.50
N LEU A 220 5.82 -27.00 4.70
CA LEU A 220 6.93 -27.81 4.19
C LEU A 220 6.47 -28.48 2.89
N SER A 221 7.12 -28.20 1.76
CA SER A 221 6.81 -28.85 0.47
C SER A 221 7.93 -29.79 0.04
N SER A 222 7.58 -30.92 -0.56
CA SER A 222 8.54 -31.95 -0.99
C SER A 222 8.02 -32.76 -2.17
N LYS A 223 8.93 -33.36 -2.95
CA LYS A 223 8.57 -34.18 -4.13
C LYS A 223 8.27 -35.65 -3.80
N LYS A 224 8.55 -36.08 -2.58
CA LYS A 224 8.36 -37.44 -2.07
C LYS A 224 7.76 -37.37 -0.66
N GLU A 225 7.07 -38.42 -0.21
CA GLU A 225 6.54 -38.46 1.15
C GLU A 225 7.70 -38.48 2.16
N LEU A 226 7.65 -37.58 3.14
CA LEU A 226 8.65 -37.40 4.20
C LEU A 226 8.02 -37.60 5.59
N LYS A 227 8.80 -38.12 6.54
CA LYS A 227 8.41 -38.15 7.95
C LYS A 227 8.74 -36.82 8.61
N ILE A 228 7.71 -35.99 8.81
CA ILE A 228 7.84 -34.64 9.37
C ILE A 228 7.50 -34.66 10.87
N LYS A 229 8.32 -33.99 11.68
CA LYS A 229 8.11 -33.74 13.10
C LYS A 229 7.79 -32.25 13.31
N ILE A 230 6.73 -31.98 14.08
CA ILE A 230 6.40 -30.66 14.62
C ILE A 230 6.44 -30.76 16.13
N GLU A 231 7.37 -30.07 16.78
CA GLU A 231 7.64 -30.23 18.21
C GLU A 231 7.80 -28.88 18.91
N LEU A 232 7.12 -28.74 20.05
CA LEU A 232 7.29 -27.60 20.95
C LEU A 232 8.28 -27.94 22.05
N LYS A 233 9.28 -27.07 22.23
CA LYS A 233 10.17 -27.09 23.38
C LYS A 233 10.31 -25.69 23.93
N ASP A 234 9.83 -25.48 25.15
CA ASP A 234 9.80 -24.18 25.82
C ASP A 234 9.10 -23.09 24.98
N GLN A 235 9.81 -22.05 24.58
CA GLN A 235 9.31 -20.98 23.71
C GLN A 235 9.77 -21.17 22.26
N SER A 236 10.09 -22.40 21.86
CA SER A 236 10.52 -22.69 20.50
C SER A 236 9.64 -23.76 19.83
N LEU A 237 9.36 -23.54 18.55
CA LEU A 237 8.61 -24.47 17.70
C LEU A 237 9.51 -24.98 16.58
N PHE A 238 9.73 -26.30 16.55
CA PHE A 238 10.46 -26.98 15.50
C PHE A 238 9.50 -27.52 14.43
N MET A 239 9.87 -27.36 13.16
CA MET A 239 9.27 -28.08 12.02
C MET A 239 10.39 -28.60 11.11
N GLY A 240 10.39 -29.91 10.84
CA GLY A 240 11.38 -30.51 9.94
C GLY A 240 11.31 -32.03 9.88
N LEU A 241 12.33 -32.66 9.31
CA LEU A 241 12.45 -34.12 9.26
C LEU A 241 12.65 -34.71 10.66
N GLU A 242 11.96 -35.80 10.93
CA GLU A 242 12.21 -36.64 12.10
C GLU A 242 13.65 -37.17 12.04
N LYS A 243 14.49 -36.83 13.02
CA LYS A 243 15.83 -37.45 13.14
C LYS A 243 15.63 -38.91 13.52
N VAL A 244 16.15 -39.84 12.71
CA VAL A 244 16.36 -41.21 13.15
C VAL A 244 17.42 -41.15 14.24
N GLU A 245 17.04 -41.41 15.49
CA GLU A 245 18.01 -41.58 16.58
C GLU A 245 18.96 -42.71 16.18
N LYS A 246 20.20 -42.36 15.80
CA LYS A 246 21.30 -43.31 15.94
C LYS A 246 21.45 -43.52 17.44
N LYS A 247 21.15 -44.73 17.92
CA LYS A 247 21.57 -45.18 19.26
C LYS A 247 23.04 -44.80 19.43
N GLU A 248 23.31 -43.89 20.36
CA GLU A 248 24.67 -43.61 20.78
C GLU A 248 25.20 -44.85 21.50
N GLU A 249 26.16 -45.54 20.88
CA GLU A 249 27.10 -46.37 21.63
C GLU A 249 27.95 -45.44 22.52
N PRO A 250 28.18 -45.80 23.79
CA PRO A 250 28.88 -44.94 24.72
C PRO A 250 30.36 -44.83 24.29
N LYS A 251 30.80 -43.61 23.98
CA LYS A 251 32.24 -43.34 23.80
C LYS A 251 32.94 -43.28 25.16
N PRO A 252 34.07 -43.99 25.34
CA PRO A 252 34.87 -43.88 26.55
C PRO A 252 35.65 -42.57 26.59
N ILE A 253 35.96 -42.18 27.83
CA ILE A 253 36.58 -40.93 28.26
C ILE A 253 38.07 -40.89 27.88
N VAL A 254 38.42 -39.84 27.10
CA VAL A 254 39.64 -39.02 27.06
C VAL A 254 40.98 -39.61 27.53
N LYS A 255 42.02 -39.51 26.68
CA LYS A 255 43.35 -39.00 27.06
C LYS A 255 44.10 -38.37 25.88
N LYS A 256 44.77 -37.26 26.20
CA LYS A 256 45.54 -36.32 25.36
C LYS A 256 46.74 -36.96 24.65
N GLN A 257 47.13 -36.44 23.48
CA GLN A 257 48.48 -35.87 23.23
C GLN A 257 48.63 -35.26 21.80
N ASN A 258 48.94 -33.96 21.80
CA ASN A 258 49.94 -33.19 21.03
C ASN A 258 50.20 -33.32 19.50
N GLU A 259 50.53 -32.12 18.98
CA GLU A 259 51.27 -31.73 17.77
C GLU A 259 50.59 -31.76 16.39
N VAL A 260 50.81 -30.84 15.43
CA VAL A 260 51.15 -29.40 15.37
C VAL A 260 51.03 -29.02 13.86
N LYS A 261 50.47 -27.83 13.56
CA LYS A 261 50.65 -26.99 12.34
C LYS A 261 50.35 -27.58 10.94
N LYS A 262 49.32 -27.05 10.29
CA LYS A 262 49.28 -25.85 9.41
C LYS A 262 47.97 -25.90 8.63
N THR A 263 47.35 -24.74 8.37
CA THR A 263 46.86 -24.27 7.05
C THR A 263 45.69 -23.27 7.26
N GLU A 264 45.95 -22.05 6.79
CA GLU A 264 45.03 -21.01 6.32
C GLU A 264 43.73 -20.70 7.09
N VAL A 265 43.78 -19.57 7.78
CA VAL A 265 42.59 -18.81 8.21
C VAL A 265 41.84 -18.32 6.97
N LYS A 266 40.72 -18.96 6.63
CA LYS A 266 39.60 -18.28 5.99
C LYS A 266 38.62 -17.87 7.09
N LYS A 267 38.53 -16.55 7.29
CA LYS A 267 37.62 -15.89 8.22
C LYS A 267 36.20 -16.40 8.02
N GLU A 268 35.59 -16.86 9.11
CA GLU A 268 34.14 -16.87 9.28
C GLU A 268 33.61 -15.45 9.04
N VAL A 269 32.64 -15.29 8.13
CA VAL A 269 31.90 -14.03 8.00
C VAL A 269 30.65 -14.15 8.88
N VAL A 270 30.65 -13.31 9.91
CA VAL A 270 29.63 -13.14 10.94
C VAL A 270 28.39 -12.46 10.36
N LYS A 271 27.24 -12.76 10.98
CA LYS A 271 25.95 -12.04 11.00
C LYS A 271 26.02 -10.56 10.58
N ASN A 272 24.98 -10.06 9.88
CA ASN A 272 24.69 -8.63 9.65
C ASN A 272 25.07 -7.75 10.87
N GLU A 273 26.30 -7.23 10.88
CA GLU A 273 26.79 -6.33 11.91
C GLU A 273 26.25 -4.92 11.64
N PRO A 274 25.81 -4.18 12.68
CA PRO A 274 25.40 -2.79 12.50
C PRO A 274 26.57 -1.93 12.01
N LEU A 275 26.26 -0.87 11.27
CA LEU A 275 27.25 0.07 10.76
C LEU A 275 27.80 0.93 11.92
N TYR A 276 29.10 0.95 12.12
CA TYR A 276 29.80 1.74 13.13
C TYR A 276 30.68 2.80 12.47
N ILE A 277 30.70 3.99 13.06
CA ILE A 277 31.72 5.01 12.75
C ILE A 277 32.89 4.79 13.71
N LEU A 278 33.93 4.12 13.21
CA LEU A 278 35.12 3.73 13.96
C LEU A 278 36.02 4.95 14.24
N LYS A 279 36.14 5.85 13.27
CA LYS A 279 37.00 7.03 13.38
C LYS A 279 36.45 8.19 12.58
N SER A 280 36.74 9.40 13.04
CA SER A 280 36.55 10.62 12.27
C SER A 280 37.86 11.41 12.20
N SER A 281 38.23 11.88 11.02
CA SER A 281 39.43 12.69 10.78
C SER A 281 39.08 13.98 10.05
N LYS A 282 39.71 15.08 10.48
CA LYS A 282 39.52 16.39 9.85
C LYS A 282 40.16 16.39 8.46
N ASP A 283 39.39 16.79 7.46
CA ASP A 283 39.88 17.11 6.12
C ASP A 283 39.93 18.65 5.90
N LYS A 284 40.61 19.09 4.84
CA LYS A 284 40.70 20.51 4.43
C LYS A 284 39.34 21.19 4.31
N ASN A 285 38.33 20.50 3.77
CA ASN A 285 37.01 21.07 3.52
C ASN A 285 35.86 20.30 4.21
N GLY A 286 36.16 19.36 5.09
CA GLY A 286 35.14 18.47 5.65
C GLY A 286 35.66 17.52 6.72
N VAL A 287 34.98 16.39 6.85
CA VAL A 287 35.37 15.29 7.72
C VAL A 287 35.30 13.98 6.94
N ASN A 288 36.29 13.12 7.14
CA ASN A 288 36.26 11.72 6.70
C ASN A 288 35.81 10.84 7.87
N LEU A 289 34.87 9.95 7.61
CA LEU A 289 34.36 8.97 8.56
C LEU A 289 34.79 7.59 8.10
N LYS A 290 35.57 6.88 8.92
CA LYS A 290 35.91 5.47 8.68
C LYS A 290 34.80 4.60 9.25
N LEU A 291 34.19 3.79 8.39
CA LEU A 291 33.11 2.87 8.69
C LEU A 291 33.67 1.45 8.83
N ASN A 292 32.92 0.55 9.48
CA ASN A 292 33.26 -0.87 9.56
C ASN A 292 32.74 -1.70 8.37
N ASN A 293 31.85 -1.13 7.57
CA ASN A 293 31.24 -1.71 6.37
C ASN A 293 30.85 -0.56 5.42
N ASP A 294 30.53 -0.90 4.17
CA ASP A 294 30.05 0.06 3.19
C ASP A 294 28.65 0.57 3.54
N ILE A 295 28.33 1.79 3.07
CA ILE A 295 27.01 2.41 3.19
C ILE A 295 26.53 2.86 1.82
N ASP A 296 25.26 2.66 1.50
CA ASP A 296 24.68 3.21 0.28
C ASP A 296 24.42 4.72 0.44
N ILE A 297 24.86 5.55 -0.53
CA ILE A 297 24.57 7.01 -0.55
C ILE A 297 23.06 7.28 -0.41
N GLU A 298 22.20 6.39 -0.90
CA GLU A 298 20.74 6.51 -0.83
C GLU A 298 20.18 6.47 0.61
N ASP A 299 20.91 5.84 1.53
CA ASP A 299 20.55 5.77 2.96
C ASP A 299 20.94 7.05 3.73
N ILE A 300 21.69 7.95 3.07
CA ILE A 300 22.16 9.21 3.65
C ILE A 300 21.14 10.33 3.37
N LYS A 301 20.54 10.85 4.45
CA LYS A 301 19.56 11.95 4.39
C LYS A 301 20.23 13.29 4.65
N ILE A 302 20.16 14.23 3.69
CA ILE A 302 20.68 15.59 3.83
C ILE A 302 19.53 16.61 3.95
N ASN A 303 19.60 17.48 4.95
CA ASN A 303 18.69 18.63 5.10
C ASN A 303 19.49 19.91 5.34
N SER A 304 19.41 20.88 4.42
CA SER A 304 20.11 22.17 4.51
C SER A 304 19.13 23.33 4.66
N PHE A 305 19.40 24.24 5.59
CA PHE A 305 18.57 25.40 5.89
C PHE A 305 19.39 26.54 6.48
N LYS A 306 18.80 27.73 6.53
CA LYS A 306 19.40 28.90 7.20
C LYS A 306 18.76 29.07 8.58
N ASP A 307 19.58 29.17 9.61
CA ASP A 307 19.21 29.36 11.00
C ASP A 307 19.85 30.67 11.52
N GLY A 308 19.08 31.76 11.49
CA GLY A 308 19.57 33.10 11.78
C GLY A 308 20.69 33.56 10.83
N LYS A 309 21.88 33.85 11.39
CA LYS A 309 23.09 34.23 10.64
C LYS A 309 23.93 33.04 10.15
N THR A 310 23.50 31.81 10.47
CA THR A 310 24.26 30.58 10.20
C THR A 310 23.53 29.73 9.16
N TYR A 311 24.23 29.26 8.13
CA TYR A 311 23.77 28.21 7.23
C TYR A 311 24.11 26.86 7.86
N ARG A 312 23.13 25.96 7.91
CA ARG A 312 23.28 24.62 8.50
C ARG A 312 22.91 23.55 7.49
N SER A 313 23.66 22.46 7.47
CA SER A 313 23.31 21.23 6.78
C SER A 313 23.44 20.04 7.72
N ILE A 314 22.40 19.21 7.80
CA ILE A 314 22.35 18.02 8.65
C ILE A 314 22.34 16.79 7.75
N VAL A 315 23.37 15.97 7.87
CA VAL A 315 23.51 14.68 7.20
C VAL A 315 23.20 13.59 8.23
N SER A 316 22.25 12.70 7.95
CA SER A 316 21.81 11.64 8.87
C SER A 316 21.79 10.29 8.17
N PHE A 317 22.30 9.25 8.82
CA PHE A 317 22.29 7.87 8.31
C PHE A 317 22.27 6.86 9.45
N GLU A 318 21.86 5.62 9.15
CA GLU A 318 21.80 4.55 10.15
C GLU A 318 23.20 4.06 10.49
N ALA A 319 23.68 4.41 11.68
CA ALA A 319 24.98 4.04 12.20
C ALA A 319 25.03 4.21 13.72
N ILE A 320 26.05 3.61 14.32
CA ILE A 320 26.42 3.80 15.72
C ILE A 320 27.76 4.54 15.76
N LEU A 321 27.79 5.72 16.39
CA LEU A 321 28.98 6.51 16.65
C LEU A 321 29.74 5.89 17.81
N GLU A 322 30.98 5.48 17.55
CA GLU A 322 31.86 5.02 18.61
C GLU A 322 32.47 6.24 19.35
N GLY A 323 32.06 6.39 20.61
CA GLY A 323 32.47 7.49 21.51
C GLY A 323 31.50 8.67 21.56
N ASP A 324 31.93 9.73 22.25
CA ASP A 324 31.09 10.91 22.50
C ASP A 324 30.97 11.83 21.29
N ARG A 325 30.06 12.82 21.42
CA ARG A 325 29.89 13.92 20.48
C ARG A 325 31.23 14.57 20.14
N LYS A 326 31.56 14.65 18.84
CA LYS A 326 32.79 15.30 18.33
C LYS A 326 32.45 16.59 17.61
N LYS A 327 33.14 17.69 17.93
CA LYS A 327 33.07 18.96 17.19
C LYS A 327 34.42 19.23 16.53
N ILE A 328 34.41 19.53 15.24
CA ILE A 328 35.60 19.79 14.41
C ILE A 328 35.42 21.17 13.77
N ASP A 329 36.29 22.11 14.10
CA ASP A 329 36.31 23.42 13.45
C ASP A 329 37.16 23.33 12.17
N ILE A 330 36.54 23.54 11.00
CA ILE A 330 37.23 23.48 9.70
C ILE A 330 38.05 24.75 9.50
N ASN A 331 37.43 25.91 9.74
CA ASN A 331 38.06 27.23 9.77
C ASN A 331 37.25 28.17 10.67
N LYS A 332 37.65 29.45 10.79
CA LYS A 332 36.99 30.45 11.65
C LYS A 332 35.48 30.60 11.42
N ASN A 333 34.98 30.20 10.25
CA ASN A 333 33.61 30.41 9.80
C ASN A 333 32.84 29.10 9.55
N GLN A 334 33.45 27.92 9.77
CA GLN A 334 32.89 26.62 9.44
C GLN A 334 33.21 25.58 10.50
N SER A 335 32.19 24.87 10.98
CA SER A 335 32.36 23.77 11.94
C SER A 335 31.46 22.59 11.59
N ILE A 336 31.91 21.39 11.96
CA ILE A 336 31.17 20.13 11.81
C ILE A 336 30.98 19.52 13.19
N THR A 337 29.78 19.05 13.51
CA THR A 337 29.49 18.30 14.73
C THR A 337 28.95 16.92 14.39
N ILE A 338 29.58 15.87 14.91
CA ILE A 338 29.14 14.47 14.78
C ILE A 338 28.52 14.05 16.11
N VAL A 339 27.30 13.51 16.07
CA VAL A 339 26.55 13.13 17.28
C VAL A 339 25.64 11.93 17.04
N GLN A 340 25.54 11.04 18.02
CA GLN A 340 24.51 10.01 18.05
C GLN A 340 23.14 10.66 18.31
N PHE A 341 22.22 10.60 17.35
CA PHE A 341 20.90 11.22 17.48
C PHE A 341 19.90 10.33 18.23
N ASN A 342 19.95 9.02 17.99
CA ASN A 342 19.16 8.00 18.68
C ASN A 342 19.93 6.65 18.65
N LYS A 343 19.35 5.54 19.10
CA LYS A 343 20.04 4.24 19.19
C LYS A 343 20.61 3.69 17.86
N THR A 344 20.13 4.16 16.70
CA THR A 344 20.51 3.62 15.39
C THR A 344 20.92 4.70 14.37
N THR A 345 20.89 5.99 14.71
CA THR A 345 21.13 7.08 13.75
C THR A 345 22.22 8.04 14.23
N VAL A 346 23.21 8.31 13.38
CA VAL A 346 24.19 9.39 13.56
C VAL A 346 23.77 10.63 12.77
N ARG A 347 24.07 11.82 13.31
CA ARG A 347 23.96 13.10 12.62
C ARG A 347 25.31 13.79 12.51
N VAL A 348 25.61 14.27 11.31
CA VAL A 348 26.74 15.14 10.99
C VAL A 348 26.20 16.51 10.61
N VAL A 349 26.45 17.50 11.46
CA VAL A 349 25.89 18.85 11.36
C VAL A 349 26.98 19.82 10.92
N LEU A 350 26.87 20.34 9.70
CA LEU A 350 27.74 21.34 9.12
C LEU A 350 27.15 22.72 9.37
N ASN A 351 27.92 23.62 9.99
CA ASN A 351 27.54 25.02 10.21
C ASN A 351 28.51 25.94 9.47
N SER A 352 28.01 26.98 8.81
CA SER A 352 28.81 28.04 8.20
C SER A 352 28.17 29.42 8.32
N THR A 353 28.98 30.48 8.43
CA THR A 353 28.47 31.87 8.33
C THR A 353 28.19 32.30 6.88
N SER A 354 28.62 31.52 5.89
CA SER A 354 28.39 31.76 4.46
C SER A 354 27.58 30.62 3.83
N ASP A 355 26.81 30.92 2.78
CA ASP A 355 26.01 29.89 2.10
C ASP A 355 26.92 28.87 1.39
N PHE A 356 26.57 27.60 1.48
CA PHE A 356 27.34 26.47 0.94
C PHE A 356 26.41 25.37 0.42
N LYS A 357 26.97 24.43 -0.33
CA LYS A 357 26.36 23.14 -0.69
C LYS A 357 27.10 22.04 0.07
N THR A 358 26.38 21.03 0.56
CA THR A 358 27.03 19.85 1.17
C THR A 358 27.60 18.97 0.08
N ASN A 359 28.88 18.63 0.20
CA ASN A 359 29.53 17.60 -0.60
C ASN A 359 29.50 16.28 0.15
N LEU A 360 29.18 15.20 -0.54
CA LEU A 360 29.33 13.82 -0.06
C LEU A 360 30.18 13.07 -1.07
N ASP A 361 31.13 12.30 -0.58
CA ASP A 361 31.90 11.36 -1.39
C ASP A 361 32.00 10.04 -0.61
N LEU A 362 31.82 8.93 -1.32
CA LEU A 362 31.97 7.59 -0.76
C LEU A 362 33.06 6.87 -1.53
N ASP A 363 34.03 6.35 -0.80
CA ASP A 363 35.08 5.49 -1.32
C ASP A 363 35.26 4.32 -0.35
N ASP A 364 34.73 3.14 -0.73
CA ASP A 364 34.63 1.95 0.12
C ASP A 364 34.05 2.29 1.53
N GLU A 365 34.79 1.92 2.58
CA GLU A 365 34.45 2.15 3.98
C GLU A 365 34.77 3.60 4.46
N GLU A 366 35.04 4.55 3.57
CA GLU A 366 35.28 5.95 3.91
C GLU A 366 34.19 6.89 3.35
N LEU A 367 33.53 7.62 4.25
CA LEU A 367 32.53 8.63 3.92
C LEU A 367 33.06 10.04 4.20
N PHE A 368 33.27 10.81 3.12
CA PHE A 368 33.58 12.23 3.20
C PHE A 368 32.31 13.07 3.26
N ILE A 369 32.28 14.02 4.20
CA ILE A 369 31.20 15.01 4.32
C ILE A 369 31.80 16.41 4.48
N GLY A 370 31.53 17.30 3.52
CA GLY A 370 32.21 18.59 3.46
C GLY A 370 31.40 19.77 2.90
N PHE A 371 32.07 20.93 2.89
CA PHE A 371 31.57 22.20 2.39
C PHE A 371 31.98 22.42 0.92
N GLU A 372 31.01 22.69 0.04
CA GLU A 372 31.22 23.10 -1.36
C GLU A 372 30.74 24.55 -1.56
N LYS A 373 31.55 25.41 -2.20
CA LYS A 373 31.15 26.80 -2.47
C LYS A 373 30.08 26.85 -3.57
N LYS A 374 28.96 27.52 -3.32
CA LYS A 374 28.01 27.86 -4.40
C LYS A 374 28.66 28.86 -5.36
N ALA A 375 28.71 28.52 -6.65
CA ALA A 375 29.20 29.42 -7.68
C ALA A 375 28.40 30.75 -7.66
N LYS A 376 29.11 31.88 -7.58
CA LYS A 376 28.49 33.21 -7.73
C LYS A 376 27.96 33.32 -9.15
N LYS A 377 26.65 33.50 -9.31
CA LYS A 377 26.02 33.85 -10.59
C LYS A 377 26.43 35.28 -10.96
N THR A 378 27.49 35.42 -11.75
CA THR A 378 27.77 36.66 -12.47
C THR A 378 26.88 36.69 -13.72
N PRO A 379 26.23 37.82 -14.05
CA PRO A 379 25.40 37.91 -15.25
C PRO A 379 26.33 38.02 -16.46
N VAL A 380 26.56 36.90 -17.15
CA VAL A 380 27.30 36.91 -18.43
C VAL A 380 26.31 37.17 -19.56
N LYS A 381 26.36 38.39 -20.11
CA LYS A 381 25.94 38.63 -21.50
C LYS A 381 26.77 37.70 -22.38
N THR A 382 26.14 36.67 -22.95
CA THR A 382 26.80 35.87 -23.98
C THR A 382 25.87 35.72 -25.16
N THR A 383 26.32 36.35 -26.24
CA THR A 383 25.95 36.12 -27.63
C THR A 383 25.84 34.64 -27.93
N SER A 384 24.78 34.32 -28.68
CA SER A 384 24.49 32.98 -29.18
C SER A 384 25.69 32.46 -29.98
N LYS A 385 26.35 31.43 -29.44
CA LYS A 385 27.01 30.41 -30.27
C LYS A 385 26.34 29.09 -29.96
N THR A 386 25.64 28.60 -30.98
CA THR A 386 24.88 27.37 -31.05
C THR A 386 25.81 26.17 -30.97
N THR A 387 26.21 25.77 -29.76
CA THR A 387 26.63 24.39 -29.55
C THR A 387 25.37 23.55 -29.44
N LYS A 388 25.06 22.80 -30.50
CA LYS A 388 24.06 21.74 -30.48
C LYS A 388 24.46 20.76 -29.37
N THR A 389 23.88 20.92 -28.19
CA THR A 389 23.87 19.86 -27.17
C THR A 389 23.14 18.70 -27.81
N THR A 390 23.87 17.66 -28.18
CA THR A 390 23.30 16.34 -28.45
C THR A 390 22.49 15.94 -27.22
N ILE A 391 21.16 16.09 -27.30
CA ILE A 391 20.23 15.58 -26.30
C ILE A 391 20.51 14.09 -26.19
N LYS A 392 21.18 13.67 -25.12
CA LYS A 392 21.29 12.26 -24.75
C LYS A 392 19.85 11.83 -24.49
N LYS A 393 19.21 11.19 -25.48
CA LYS A 393 17.81 10.77 -25.39
C LYS A 393 17.68 9.92 -24.13
N SER A 394 16.88 10.37 -23.16
CA SER A 394 16.76 9.67 -21.87
C SER A 394 16.26 8.24 -22.04
N GLY A 395 15.62 7.92 -23.17
CA GLY A 395 15.04 6.60 -23.47
C GLY A 395 13.81 6.27 -22.63
N LYS A 396 13.58 7.04 -21.57
CA LYS A 396 12.50 6.90 -20.59
C LYS A 396 11.14 7.02 -21.26
N ILE A 397 10.25 6.12 -20.87
CA ILE A 397 8.89 5.99 -21.38
C ILE A 397 7.93 6.62 -20.38
N ILE A 398 7.10 7.56 -20.84
CA ILE A 398 6.06 8.17 -20.03
C ILE A 398 4.72 7.91 -20.71
N VAL A 399 3.76 7.41 -19.94
CA VAL A 399 2.37 7.29 -20.39
C VAL A 399 1.58 8.44 -19.81
N ILE A 400 0.91 9.18 -20.69
CA ILE A 400 0.04 10.29 -20.33
C ILE A 400 -1.40 9.84 -20.52
N ASP A 401 -2.19 9.99 -19.47
CA ASP A 401 -3.59 9.61 -19.44
C ASP A 401 -4.48 10.86 -19.35
N PRO A 402 -5.09 11.31 -20.45
CA PRO A 402 -6.14 12.31 -20.37
C PRO A 402 -7.43 11.64 -19.84
N GLY A 403 -7.91 12.08 -18.68
CA GLY A 403 -9.11 11.55 -18.03
C GLY A 403 -10.35 11.55 -18.93
N HIS A 404 -11.31 10.66 -18.63
CA HIS A 404 -12.60 10.54 -19.34
C HIS A 404 -12.45 10.22 -20.85
N GLY A 405 -13.41 10.66 -21.67
CA GLY A 405 -13.39 10.57 -23.14
C GLY A 405 -14.60 9.82 -23.72
N GLY A 406 -14.92 10.08 -24.98
CA GLY A 406 -16.05 9.47 -25.66
C GLY A 406 -17.37 9.76 -24.93
N LYS A 407 -18.04 8.69 -24.47
CA LYS A 407 -19.31 8.73 -23.73
C LYS A 407 -19.21 9.40 -22.35
N ASP A 408 -18.01 9.45 -21.77
CA ASP A 408 -17.78 10.09 -20.48
C ASP A 408 -17.25 11.52 -20.72
N PRO A 409 -18.07 12.57 -20.49
CA PRO A 409 -17.63 13.95 -20.64
C PRO A 409 -16.73 14.43 -19.49
N GLY A 410 -16.62 13.66 -18.40
CA GLY A 410 -16.18 14.15 -17.11
C GLY A 410 -17.08 15.27 -16.60
N THR A 411 -16.52 16.15 -15.79
CA THR A 411 -17.26 17.28 -15.25
C THR A 411 -17.69 18.26 -16.33
N LEU A 412 -18.96 18.65 -16.28
CA LEU A 412 -19.52 19.74 -17.10
C LEU A 412 -19.29 21.08 -16.40
N GLY A 413 -18.44 21.92 -16.96
CA GLY A 413 -18.38 23.33 -16.63
C GLY A 413 -19.54 24.10 -17.26
N ASP A 414 -19.90 25.26 -16.69
CA ASP A 414 -20.90 26.13 -17.32
C ASP A 414 -20.47 26.52 -18.74
N LYS A 415 -21.45 26.83 -19.59
CA LYS A 415 -21.26 27.19 -21.01
C LYS A 415 -20.76 26.04 -21.89
N GLY A 416 -21.00 24.79 -21.48
CA GLY A 416 -20.72 23.61 -22.31
C GLY A 416 -19.25 23.20 -22.35
N VAL A 417 -18.42 23.72 -21.45
CA VAL A 417 -17.02 23.27 -21.33
C VAL A 417 -17.02 21.89 -20.69
N ARG A 418 -16.41 20.91 -21.37
CA ARG A 418 -16.29 19.54 -20.88
C ARG A 418 -14.87 19.28 -20.43
N GLU A 419 -14.73 18.62 -19.29
CA GLU A 419 -13.45 18.23 -18.74
C GLU A 419 -12.61 17.43 -19.73
N LYS A 420 -13.22 16.43 -20.39
CA LYS A 420 -12.54 15.56 -21.37
C LYS A 420 -11.80 16.31 -22.48
N ASP A 421 -12.31 17.49 -22.88
CA ASP A 421 -11.74 18.32 -23.94
C ASP A 421 -10.54 19.12 -23.43
N VAL A 422 -10.67 19.68 -22.22
CA VAL A 422 -9.61 20.44 -21.55
C VAL A 422 -8.41 19.54 -21.27
N VAL A 423 -8.65 18.38 -20.64
CA VAL A 423 -7.57 17.48 -20.22
C VAL A 423 -6.87 16.84 -21.41
N LEU A 424 -7.59 16.52 -22.49
CA LEU A 424 -6.98 16.07 -23.76
C LEU A 424 -6.07 17.15 -24.35
N SER A 425 -6.52 18.41 -24.39
CA SER A 425 -5.70 19.51 -24.91
C SER A 425 -4.41 19.72 -24.10
N VAL A 426 -4.50 19.64 -22.77
CA VAL A 426 -3.33 19.75 -21.87
C VAL A 426 -2.39 18.56 -22.06
N ALA A 427 -2.91 17.34 -22.12
CA ALA A 427 -2.13 16.12 -22.32
C ALA A 427 -1.34 16.14 -23.64
N LEU A 428 -1.97 16.55 -24.74
CA LEU A 428 -1.30 16.65 -26.04
C LEU A 428 -0.16 17.69 -26.03
N LYS A 429 -0.37 18.84 -25.38
CA LYS A 429 0.69 19.85 -25.17
C LYS A 429 1.83 19.31 -24.33
N LEU A 430 1.52 18.64 -23.22
CA LEU A 430 2.52 18.01 -22.36
C LEU A 430 3.37 16.99 -23.12
N GLY A 431 2.73 16.08 -23.86
CA GLY A 431 3.48 15.08 -24.59
C GLY A 431 4.29 15.66 -25.76
N ASN A 432 3.82 16.73 -26.41
CA ASN A 432 4.64 17.46 -27.39
C ASN A 432 5.88 18.08 -26.73
N GLU A 433 5.73 18.67 -25.55
CA GLU A 433 6.84 19.26 -24.80
C GLU A 433 7.85 18.21 -24.34
N LEU A 434 7.39 17.08 -23.81
CA LEU A 434 8.26 15.97 -23.39
C LEU A 434 8.96 15.29 -24.57
N LYS A 435 8.29 15.14 -25.73
CA LYS A 435 8.92 14.61 -26.95
C LYS A 435 10.10 15.47 -27.40
N LYS A 436 9.97 16.80 -27.34
CA LYS A 436 11.08 17.73 -27.65
C LYS A 436 12.28 17.54 -26.72
N ARG A 437 12.02 17.14 -25.47
CA ARG A 437 13.04 16.85 -24.44
C ARG A 437 13.64 15.46 -24.54
N GLY A 438 13.20 14.64 -25.51
CA GLY A 438 13.79 13.33 -25.80
C GLY A 438 13.14 12.14 -25.10
N TYR A 439 11.97 12.32 -24.48
CA TYR A 439 11.18 11.25 -23.86
C TYR A 439 10.33 10.50 -24.89
N ARG A 440 10.07 9.21 -24.63
CA ARG A 440 9.13 8.39 -25.40
C ARG A 440 7.75 8.50 -24.77
N ILE A 441 6.77 9.00 -25.52
CA ILE A 441 5.43 9.28 -25.00
C ILE A 441 4.39 8.37 -25.62
N TYR A 442 3.58 7.73 -24.78
CA TYR A 442 2.35 7.06 -25.16
C TYR A 442 1.16 7.73 -24.49
N TYR A 443 -0.01 7.65 -25.12
CA TYR A 443 -1.26 8.15 -24.56
C TYR A 443 -2.24 7.00 -24.38
N THR A 444 -3.00 7.00 -23.29
CA THR A 444 -4.17 6.10 -23.16
C THR A 444 -5.22 6.44 -24.23
N ARG A 445 -5.39 7.74 -24.50
CA ARG A 445 -6.10 8.29 -25.66
C ARG A 445 -5.44 9.55 -26.20
N SER A 446 -5.39 9.69 -27.53
CA SER A 446 -4.98 10.91 -28.22
C SER A 446 -6.14 11.60 -28.95
N THR A 447 -7.32 11.00 -28.91
CA THR A 447 -8.58 11.46 -29.50
C THR A 447 -9.71 11.37 -28.46
N ASP A 448 -10.92 11.79 -28.85
CA ASP A 448 -12.11 11.68 -28.00
C ASP A 448 -12.68 10.25 -28.00
N LYS A 449 -11.96 9.32 -27.35
CA LYS A 449 -12.43 7.94 -27.10
C LYS A 449 -12.54 7.67 -25.61
N PHE A 450 -13.51 6.83 -25.24
CA PHE A 450 -13.62 6.32 -23.87
C PHE A 450 -12.60 5.20 -23.64
N ILE A 451 -11.98 5.19 -22.46
CA ILE A 451 -11.08 4.12 -21.99
C ILE A 451 -11.47 3.77 -20.54
N ASN A 452 -11.67 2.49 -20.27
CA ASN A 452 -11.98 2.00 -18.93
C ASN A 452 -10.81 2.27 -17.96
N LEU A 453 -11.07 2.56 -16.69
CA LEU A 453 -10.02 2.92 -15.73
C LEU A 453 -8.94 1.84 -15.59
N ARG A 454 -9.32 0.55 -15.57
CA ARG A 454 -8.35 -0.56 -15.44
C ARG A 454 -7.43 -0.70 -16.66
N ASP A 455 -7.93 -0.36 -17.84
CA ASP A 455 -7.16 -0.43 -19.08
C ASP A 455 -6.09 0.66 -19.13
N ARG A 456 -6.33 1.82 -18.51
CA ARG A 456 -5.40 2.96 -18.53
C ARG A 456 -4.04 2.61 -17.95
N THR A 457 -4.01 1.97 -16.79
CA THR A 457 -2.75 1.51 -16.16
C THR A 457 -2.21 0.25 -16.79
N SER A 458 -3.06 -0.64 -17.30
CA SER A 458 -2.65 -1.84 -18.04
C SER A 458 -1.87 -1.46 -19.30
N MET A 459 -2.35 -0.49 -20.07
CA MET A 459 -1.62 0.09 -21.21
C MET A 459 -0.25 0.65 -20.79
N ALA A 460 -0.14 1.25 -19.61
CA ALA A 460 1.13 1.78 -19.12
C ALA A 460 2.12 0.68 -18.75
N ASN A 461 1.62 -0.40 -18.12
CA ASN A 461 2.39 -1.57 -17.77
C ASN A 461 2.91 -2.31 -19.01
N GLU A 462 2.06 -2.48 -20.03
CA GLU A 462 2.44 -3.10 -21.31
C GLU A 462 3.56 -2.34 -22.04
N LYS A 463 3.62 -1.02 -21.87
CA LYS A 463 4.69 -0.18 -22.43
C LYS A 463 5.93 -0.13 -21.54
N MET A 464 5.91 -0.80 -20.39
CA MET A 464 6.97 -0.73 -19.37
C MET A 464 7.31 0.73 -19.06
N ALA A 465 6.29 1.55 -18.86
CA ALA A 465 6.50 2.98 -18.65
C ALA A 465 7.28 3.24 -17.36
N ASP A 466 8.19 4.21 -17.40
CA ASP A 466 8.89 4.72 -16.22
C ASP A 466 7.98 5.60 -15.36
N LEU A 467 6.98 6.27 -15.95
CA LEU A 467 6.00 7.08 -15.23
C LEU A 467 4.60 6.99 -15.87
N PHE A 468 3.57 7.07 -15.03
CA PHE A 468 2.18 7.24 -15.43
C PHE A 468 1.62 8.58 -14.93
N ILE A 469 1.13 9.41 -15.84
CA ILE A 469 0.65 10.77 -15.53
C ILE A 469 -0.80 10.90 -15.98
N SER A 470 -1.75 10.83 -15.05
CA SER A 470 -3.16 11.10 -15.32
C SER A 470 -3.48 12.59 -15.14
N ILE A 471 -4.28 13.16 -16.05
CA ILE A 471 -4.61 14.59 -16.10
C ILE A 471 -6.13 14.75 -16.04
N HIS A 472 -6.58 15.47 -15.02
CA HIS A 472 -7.98 15.76 -14.68
C HIS A 472 -8.19 17.27 -14.43
N ALA A 473 -9.45 17.68 -14.31
CA ALA A 473 -9.86 19.02 -13.93
C ALA A 473 -11.08 18.98 -12.98
N ASN A 474 -10.76 18.98 -11.68
CA ASN A 474 -11.62 18.86 -10.52
C ASN A 474 -12.98 19.59 -10.60
N ALA A 475 -13.93 19.09 -9.82
CA ALA A 475 -15.24 19.67 -9.61
C ALA A 475 -15.51 19.92 -8.13
N ALA A 476 -16.16 21.04 -7.83
CA ALA A 476 -16.74 21.22 -6.52
C ALA A 476 -17.94 20.28 -6.33
N PRO A 477 -18.14 19.71 -5.12
CA PRO A 477 -19.20 18.73 -4.86
C PRO A 477 -20.61 19.33 -4.93
N ASN A 478 -20.74 20.66 -4.95
CA ASN A 478 -22.01 21.36 -5.12
C ASN A 478 -21.80 22.80 -5.62
N LYS A 479 -22.89 23.38 -6.12
CA LYS A 479 -22.92 24.74 -6.70
C LYS A 479 -22.48 25.84 -5.73
N GLN A 480 -22.72 25.66 -4.42
CA GLN A 480 -22.29 26.63 -3.41
C GLN A 480 -20.76 26.65 -3.28
N ARG A 481 -20.13 25.47 -3.28
CA ARG A 481 -18.67 25.32 -3.21
C ARG A 481 -17.95 25.63 -4.52
N ALA A 482 -18.65 25.55 -5.65
CA ALA A 482 -18.07 25.84 -6.98
C ALA A 482 -17.45 27.25 -7.09
N LYS A 483 -17.93 28.23 -6.32
CA LYS A 483 -17.39 29.60 -6.31
C LYS A 483 -16.17 29.79 -5.41
N THR A 484 -15.83 28.82 -4.57
CA THR A 484 -14.80 28.98 -3.52
C THR A 484 -13.67 27.96 -3.63
N LEU A 485 -13.96 26.74 -4.10
CA LEU A 485 -12.92 25.73 -4.34
C LEU A 485 -12.15 26.05 -5.61
N GLN A 486 -10.83 26.12 -5.49
CA GLN A 486 -9.90 26.43 -6.56
C GLN A 486 -8.52 25.90 -6.21
N GLY A 487 -7.66 25.80 -7.22
CA GLY A 487 -6.25 25.45 -7.08
C GLY A 487 -5.89 24.19 -7.83
N ILE A 488 -4.58 24.01 -7.99
CA ILE A 488 -4.00 22.83 -8.62
C ILE A 488 -3.65 21.85 -7.52
N GLU A 489 -4.03 20.59 -7.69
CA GLU A 489 -3.72 19.50 -6.76
C GLU A 489 -3.02 18.37 -7.51
N THR A 490 -2.06 17.71 -6.86
CA THR A 490 -1.46 16.49 -7.41
C THR A 490 -1.66 15.36 -6.42
N PHE A 491 -2.17 14.24 -6.89
CA PHE A 491 -2.48 13.08 -6.09
C PHE A 491 -1.60 11.90 -6.43
N PHE A 492 -1.35 11.07 -5.42
CA PHE A 492 -0.74 9.76 -5.58
C PHE A 492 -1.55 8.73 -4.81
N LEU A 493 -1.37 7.47 -5.19
CA LEU A 493 -2.19 6.38 -4.72
C LEU A 493 -1.87 5.97 -3.29
N SER A 494 -2.84 6.06 -2.39
CA SER A 494 -2.75 5.63 -0.97
C SER A 494 -4.14 5.66 -0.32
N PRO A 495 -4.39 4.95 0.80
CA PRO A 495 -5.62 5.15 1.57
C PRO A 495 -5.78 6.64 1.90
N ALA A 496 -6.96 7.21 1.60
CA ALA A 496 -7.22 8.62 1.87
C ALA A 496 -7.28 8.88 3.37
N ARG A 497 -6.48 9.85 3.84
CA ARG A 497 -6.48 10.29 5.25
C ARG A 497 -7.38 11.49 5.54
N SER A 498 -7.97 12.11 4.51
CA SER A 498 -8.78 13.32 4.67
C SER A 498 -10.09 13.24 3.89
N GLU A 499 -11.15 13.85 4.42
CA GLU A 499 -12.47 13.93 3.77
C GLU A 499 -12.42 14.58 2.38
N ARG A 500 -11.57 15.59 2.20
CA ARG A 500 -11.38 16.21 0.88
C ARG A 500 -10.74 15.23 -0.13
N SER A 501 -9.78 14.41 0.28
CA SER A 501 -9.20 13.36 -0.59
C SER A 501 -10.21 12.27 -0.93
N LYS A 502 -11.02 11.87 0.06
CA LYS A 502 -12.07 10.87 -0.14
C LYS A 502 -13.09 11.36 -1.15
N LYS A 503 -13.60 12.59 -0.98
CA LYS A 503 -14.60 13.18 -1.88
C LYS A 503 -14.10 13.38 -3.31
N ALA A 504 -12.85 13.82 -3.47
CA ALA A 504 -12.25 13.93 -4.79
C ALA A 504 -12.16 12.55 -5.47
N ALA A 505 -11.66 11.54 -4.76
CA ALA A 505 -11.64 10.18 -5.29
C ALA A 505 -13.04 9.62 -5.56
N GLU A 506 -14.02 9.86 -4.68
CA GLU A 506 -15.41 9.42 -4.88
C GLU A 506 -16.02 9.98 -6.16
N LEU A 507 -15.81 11.27 -6.45
CA LEU A 507 -16.32 11.90 -7.67
C LEU A 507 -15.67 11.34 -8.94
N GLU A 508 -14.34 11.18 -8.95
CA GLU A 508 -13.64 10.62 -10.12
C GLU A 508 -13.96 9.12 -10.31
N ASN A 509 -14.12 8.39 -9.21
CA ASN A 509 -14.42 6.96 -9.22
C ASN A 509 -15.91 6.67 -9.54
N GLN A 510 -16.80 7.69 -9.58
CA GLN A 510 -18.24 7.49 -9.78
C GLN A 510 -18.61 6.96 -11.16
N SER A 511 -17.77 7.20 -12.17
CA SER A 511 -17.95 6.69 -13.53
C SER A 511 -17.93 5.16 -13.63
N ASP A 512 -17.52 4.46 -12.56
CA ASP A 512 -17.15 3.05 -12.54
C ASP A 512 -17.90 2.20 -11.47
N PHE A 513 -19.02 2.70 -10.91
CA PHE A 513 -19.70 2.03 -9.79
C PHE A 513 -20.19 0.60 -10.06
N GLU A 514 -20.24 0.14 -11.32
CA GLU A 514 -20.68 -1.21 -11.67
C GLU A 514 -19.55 -2.27 -11.70
N GLU A 515 -18.27 -1.90 -11.89
CA GLU A 515 -17.19 -2.88 -12.11
C GLU A 515 -16.25 -3.13 -10.92
N MET A 516 -16.07 -2.17 -10.00
CA MET A 516 -15.16 -2.33 -8.85
C MET A 516 -15.89 -2.52 -7.52
N ASN A 517 -16.19 -3.78 -7.22
CA ASN A 517 -16.74 -4.21 -5.93
C ASN A 517 -15.86 -3.82 -4.73
N PHE A 518 -16.49 -3.75 -3.55
CA PHE A 518 -15.87 -3.43 -2.26
C PHE A 518 -14.61 -4.27 -1.94
N PHE A 519 -14.58 -5.53 -2.39
CA PHE A 519 -13.44 -6.43 -2.20
C PHE A 519 -12.22 -6.05 -3.06
N SER A 520 -12.42 -5.56 -4.29
CA SER A 520 -11.37 -4.96 -5.12
C SER A 520 -10.68 -3.83 -4.37
N LYS A 521 -11.42 -3.05 -3.56
CA LYS A 521 -10.89 -1.94 -2.75
C LYS A 521 -10.00 -2.43 -1.58
N GLN A 522 -10.29 -3.59 -1.00
CA GLN A 522 -9.55 -4.16 0.13
C GLN A 522 -8.28 -4.90 -0.32
N THR A 523 -8.38 -5.69 -1.40
CA THR A 523 -7.21 -6.36 -2.02
C THR A 523 -6.25 -5.32 -2.60
N PHE A 524 -6.78 -4.21 -3.11
CA PHE A 524 -6.05 -3.08 -3.67
C PHE A 524 -5.09 -2.39 -2.67
N LEU A 525 -5.50 -2.18 -1.41
CA LEU A 525 -4.64 -1.56 -0.40
C LEU A 525 -3.46 -2.45 0.00
N ASN A 526 -3.58 -3.77 -0.16
CA ASN A 526 -2.52 -4.73 0.14
C ASN A 526 -1.42 -4.78 -0.95
N PHE A 527 -1.71 -4.29 -2.17
CA PHE A 527 -0.74 -4.20 -3.27
C PHE A 527 0.02 -2.87 -3.34
N LEU A 528 -0.26 -1.95 -2.42
CA LEU A 528 0.47 -0.70 -2.33
C LEU A 528 1.92 -0.95 -1.88
N ASN A 529 2.80 -1.18 -2.85
CA ASN A 529 4.23 -1.22 -2.61
C ASN A 529 4.67 0.15 -2.05
N ARG A 530 5.23 0.16 -0.83
CA ARG A 530 5.71 1.37 -0.15
C ARG A 530 6.70 2.15 -1.01
N GLU A 531 7.57 1.49 -1.76
CA GLU A 531 8.54 2.14 -2.66
C GLU A 531 7.81 2.91 -3.76
N LYS A 532 6.78 2.31 -4.37
CA LYS A 532 5.99 2.96 -5.43
C LYS A 532 5.19 4.14 -4.88
N ILE A 533 4.63 4.03 -3.67
CA ILE A 533 3.97 5.16 -3.01
C ILE A 533 4.96 6.29 -2.77
N VAL A 534 6.15 5.99 -2.24
CA VAL A 534 7.19 6.99 -1.97
C VAL A 534 7.66 7.64 -3.26
N ALA A 535 7.91 6.86 -4.31
CA ALA A 535 8.32 7.36 -5.62
C ALA A 535 7.22 8.24 -6.26
N SER A 536 5.96 7.82 -6.18
CA SER A 536 4.80 8.60 -6.68
C SER A 536 4.60 9.89 -5.88
N ASN A 537 4.83 9.86 -4.57
CA ASN A 537 4.79 11.06 -3.73
C ASN A 537 5.93 12.04 -4.09
N LYS A 538 7.17 11.54 -4.24
CA LYS A 538 8.31 12.36 -4.72
C LYS A 538 8.01 12.99 -6.09
N LEU A 539 7.48 12.21 -7.03
CA LEU A 539 7.05 12.69 -8.34
C LEU A 539 5.97 13.77 -8.22
N ALA A 540 4.94 13.54 -7.41
CA ALA A 540 3.87 14.49 -7.18
C ALA A 540 4.38 15.82 -6.62
N ILE A 541 5.31 15.80 -5.66
CA ILE A 541 5.92 17.00 -5.07
C ILE A 541 6.68 17.81 -6.13
N ASP A 542 7.49 17.15 -6.95
CA ASP A 542 8.27 17.83 -7.98
C ASP A 542 7.38 18.42 -9.08
N VAL A 543 6.36 17.67 -9.51
CA VAL A 543 5.36 18.12 -10.49
C VAL A 543 4.54 19.29 -9.94
N GLN A 544 3.95 19.18 -8.76
CA GLN A 544 3.17 20.26 -8.12
C GLN A 544 3.99 21.55 -8.02
N LYS A 545 5.22 21.46 -7.49
CA LYS A 545 6.10 22.61 -7.32
C LYS A 545 6.43 23.30 -8.64
N LYS A 546 6.72 22.52 -9.69
CA LYS A 546 7.12 23.06 -11.00
C LYS A 546 5.94 23.59 -11.82
N ILE A 547 4.76 22.99 -11.68
CA ILE A 547 3.51 23.57 -12.19
C ILE A 547 3.32 24.97 -11.59
N LEU A 548 3.29 25.08 -10.26
CA LEU A 548 3.05 26.34 -9.57
C LEU A 548 4.10 27.40 -9.91
N SER A 549 5.38 27.03 -9.92
CA SER A 549 6.47 27.95 -10.29
C SER A 549 6.32 28.48 -11.72
N ASN A 550 5.69 27.75 -12.62
CA ASN A 550 5.53 28.17 -14.00
C ASN A 550 4.25 28.98 -14.23
N VAL A 551 3.11 28.50 -13.74
CA VAL A 551 1.82 29.18 -13.94
C VAL A 551 1.73 30.49 -13.14
N ARG A 552 2.34 30.56 -11.96
CA ARG A 552 2.33 31.77 -11.11
C ARG A 552 3.13 32.95 -11.68
N LYS A 553 3.90 32.73 -12.74
CA LYS A 553 4.55 33.84 -13.49
C LYS A 553 3.52 34.78 -14.12
N LYS A 554 2.34 34.27 -14.46
CA LYS A 554 1.30 35.03 -15.17
C LYS A 554 -0.09 34.96 -14.53
N TYR A 555 -0.38 33.93 -13.76
CA TYR A 555 -1.72 33.69 -13.21
C TYR A 555 -1.70 33.54 -11.69
N LYS A 556 -2.68 34.14 -11.01
CA LYS A 556 -2.89 33.92 -9.57
C LYS A 556 -3.54 32.56 -9.34
N VAL A 557 -2.72 31.55 -9.01
CA VAL A 557 -3.16 30.16 -8.82
C VAL A 557 -2.92 29.72 -7.38
N VAL A 558 -3.95 29.11 -6.78
CA VAL A 558 -3.88 28.52 -5.44
C VAL A 558 -3.14 27.19 -5.49
N ASP A 559 -2.31 26.94 -4.48
CA ASP A 559 -1.66 25.64 -4.29
C ASP A 559 -2.61 24.76 -3.46
N GLY A 560 -3.16 23.72 -4.09
CA GLY A 560 -3.95 22.72 -3.38
C GLY A 560 -3.11 21.60 -2.75
N GLY A 561 -1.81 21.58 -3.03
CA GLY A 561 -0.84 20.67 -2.45
C GLY A 561 -0.78 19.29 -3.11
N VAL A 562 0.06 18.44 -2.52
CA VAL A 562 0.18 17.02 -2.84
C VAL A 562 -0.59 16.20 -1.82
N ARG A 563 -1.37 15.21 -2.27
CA ARG A 563 -2.33 14.52 -1.39
C ARG A 563 -2.43 13.02 -1.73
N GLU A 564 -2.53 12.17 -0.72
CA GLU A 564 -2.94 10.77 -0.91
C GLU A 564 -4.44 10.65 -1.20
N ALA A 565 -4.81 9.74 -2.11
CA ALA A 565 -6.20 9.34 -2.35
C ALA A 565 -6.33 7.99 -3.08
N PRO A 566 -7.43 7.24 -2.89
CA PRO A 566 -7.69 5.96 -3.55
C PRO A 566 -8.33 6.16 -4.94
N PHE A 567 -7.60 6.79 -5.87
CA PHE A 567 -8.07 6.97 -7.25
C PHE A 567 -7.95 5.67 -8.05
N TRP A 568 -9.05 5.22 -8.64
CA TRP A 568 -9.11 3.98 -9.42
C TRP A 568 -8.24 4.00 -10.66
N VAL A 569 -8.09 5.17 -11.30
CA VAL A 569 -7.21 5.32 -12.46
C VAL A 569 -5.71 5.12 -12.16
N LEU A 570 -5.30 5.16 -10.89
CA LEU A 570 -3.90 4.89 -10.50
C LEU A 570 -3.70 3.42 -10.10
N VAL A 571 -4.78 2.64 -9.97
CA VAL A 571 -4.73 1.25 -9.50
C VAL A 571 -4.08 0.37 -10.54
N GLY A 572 -3.20 -0.51 -10.09
CA GLY A 572 -2.50 -1.47 -10.96
C GLY A 572 -1.30 -0.90 -11.70
N ALA A 573 -1.01 0.40 -11.59
CA ALA A 573 0.20 0.98 -12.16
C ALA A 573 1.45 0.34 -11.51
N GLN A 574 2.34 -0.20 -12.34
CA GLN A 574 3.57 -0.86 -11.87
C GLN A 574 4.76 0.09 -11.72
N MET A 575 4.60 1.35 -12.13
CA MET A 575 5.57 2.44 -12.05
C MET A 575 5.04 3.58 -11.16
N PRO A 576 5.85 4.59 -10.82
CA PRO A 576 5.36 5.78 -10.14
C PRO A 576 4.23 6.45 -10.94
N ALA A 577 3.11 6.71 -10.27
CA ALA A 577 1.87 7.13 -10.89
C ALA A 577 1.23 8.29 -10.12
N ILE A 578 0.84 9.35 -10.83
CA ILE A 578 0.18 10.51 -10.25
C ILE A 578 -1.06 10.90 -11.05
N LEU A 579 -2.02 11.52 -10.37
CA LEU A 579 -3.16 12.21 -10.96
C LEU A 579 -3.01 13.71 -10.70
N ILE A 580 -3.14 14.53 -11.73
CA ILE A 580 -3.02 15.98 -11.63
C ILE A 580 -4.40 16.60 -11.84
N GLU A 581 -4.90 17.28 -10.83
CA GLU A 581 -6.05 18.17 -10.94
C GLU A 581 -5.58 19.56 -11.36
N THR A 582 -5.78 19.89 -12.63
CA THR A 582 -5.23 21.11 -13.24
C THR A 582 -5.92 22.42 -12.81
N GLY A 583 -7.01 22.29 -12.05
CA GLY A 583 -7.87 23.37 -11.55
C GLY A 583 -9.32 22.92 -11.46
N TYR A 584 -10.18 23.74 -10.85
CA TYR A 584 -11.60 23.42 -10.68
C TYR A 584 -12.44 23.90 -11.87
N ILE A 585 -12.86 23.00 -12.78
CA ILE A 585 -13.66 23.38 -13.96
C ILE A 585 -15.05 23.93 -13.59
N SER A 586 -15.57 23.54 -12.43
CA SER A 586 -16.79 24.10 -11.86
C SER A 586 -16.64 25.57 -11.44
N HIS A 587 -15.42 26.03 -11.15
CA HIS A 587 -15.16 27.39 -10.70
C HIS A 587 -15.02 28.34 -11.89
N PRO A 588 -15.79 29.45 -11.99
CA PRO A 588 -15.80 30.32 -13.17
C PRO A 588 -14.43 30.86 -13.61
N ASN A 589 -13.64 31.40 -12.67
CA ASN A 589 -12.31 31.92 -12.98
C ASN A 589 -11.31 30.83 -13.38
N GLU A 590 -11.35 29.68 -12.71
CA GLU A 590 -10.50 28.53 -13.04
C GLU A 590 -10.88 27.96 -14.41
N ARG A 591 -12.17 27.79 -14.71
CA ARG A 591 -12.64 27.37 -16.04
C ARG A 591 -12.16 28.28 -17.18
N ASN A 592 -12.22 29.60 -16.97
CA ASN A 592 -11.69 30.56 -17.95
C ASN A 592 -10.18 30.41 -18.16
N ARG A 593 -9.43 30.04 -17.10
CA ARG A 593 -8.00 29.71 -17.22
C ARG A 593 -7.79 28.38 -17.91
N LEU A 594 -8.51 27.34 -17.51
CA LEU A 594 -8.41 25.98 -18.05
C LEU A 594 -8.70 25.91 -19.55
N THR A 595 -9.58 26.76 -20.06
CA THR A 595 -9.87 26.89 -21.51
C THR A 595 -8.89 27.80 -22.26
N ASN A 596 -8.03 28.53 -21.56
CA ASN A 596 -7.05 29.42 -22.17
C ASN A 596 -5.80 28.65 -22.64
N LYS A 597 -5.50 28.72 -23.94
CA LYS A 597 -4.35 28.02 -24.55
C LYS A 597 -3.00 28.35 -23.91
N ASN A 598 -2.77 29.61 -23.51
CA ASN A 598 -1.51 30.01 -22.87
C ASN A 598 -1.38 29.43 -21.46
N PHE A 599 -2.49 29.33 -20.72
CA PHE A 599 -2.48 28.69 -19.40
C PHE A 599 -2.19 27.19 -19.54
N GLN A 600 -2.83 26.51 -20.50
CA GLN A 600 -2.57 25.10 -20.79
C GLN A 600 -1.11 24.84 -21.19
N GLU A 601 -0.50 25.74 -21.97
CA GLU A 601 0.93 25.64 -22.33
C GLU A 601 1.84 25.79 -21.10
N LEU A 602 1.54 26.75 -20.22
CA LEU A 602 2.27 26.92 -18.97
C LEU A 602 2.10 25.72 -18.02
N LEU A 603 0.91 25.10 -17.99
CA LEU A 603 0.68 23.85 -17.27
C LEU A 603 1.56 22.74 -17.85
N ALA A 604 1.50 22.50 -19.15
CA ALA A 604 2.27 21.46 -19.83
C ALA A 604 3.79 21.62 -19.58
N ILE A 605 4.34 22.82 -19.74
CA ILE A 605 5.75 23.11 -19.45
C ILE A 605 6.06 22.90 -17.96
N GLY A 606 5.15 23.30 -17.07
CA GLY A 606 5.29 23.13 -15.63
C GLY A 606 5.35 21.65 -15.22
N ILE A 607 4.47 20.82 -15.78
CA ILE A 607 4.46 19.37 -15.57
C ILE A 607 5.75 18.75 -16.11
N ALA A 608 6.15 19.09 -17.35
CA ALA A 608 7.38 18.57 -17.96
C ALA A 608 8.63 18.91 -17.14
N ASN A 609 8.73 20.14 -16.62
CA ASN A 609 9.81 20.56 -15.72
C ASN A 609 9.81 19.77 -14.40
N GLY A 610 8.63 19.37 -13.92
CA GLY A 610 8.46 18.52 -12.75
C GLY A 610 8.97 17.10 -12.99
N ILE A 611 8.61 16.51 -14.12
CA ILE A 611 9.05 15.18 -14.53
C ILE A 611 10.57 15.14 -14.72
N GLU A 612 11.16 16.11 -15.40
CA GLU A 612 12.63 16.22 -15.54
C GLU A 612 13.31 16.37 -14.18
N SER A 613 12.75 17.21 -13.30
CA SER A 613 13.26 17.36 -11.93
C SER A 613 13.23 16.04 -11.17
N TYR A 614 12.15 15.27 -11.32
CA TYR A 614 12.01 13.96 -10.68
C TYR A 614 13.06 12.99 -11.21
N PHE A 615 13.16 12.81 -12.52
CA PHE A 615 14.16 11.90 -13.10
C PHE A 615 15.58 12.32 -12.76
N TYR A 616 15.89 13.62 -12.77
CA TYR A 616 17.24 14.11 -12.43
C TYR A 616 17.65 13.74 -11.00
N LYS A 617 16.70 13.70 -10.05
CA LYS A 617 16.95 13.41 -8.63
C LYS A 617 16.89 11.94 -8.26
N ASN A 618 16.37 11.09 -9.14
CA ASN A 618 16.11 9.66 -8.87
C ASN A 618 16.60 8.83 -10.07
N GLN A 619 17.84 9.09 -10.53
CA GLN A 619 18.46 8.38 -11.66
C GLN A 619 18.88 6.97 -11.27
#